data_AF-A0AAE0YHG9-F1
#
_entry.id   AF-A0AAE0YHG9-F1
#
_cell.length_a   1.000
_cell.length_b   1.000
_cell.length_c   1.000
_cell.angle_alpha   90.00
_cell.angle_beta   90.00
_cell.angle_gamma   90.00
#
_symmetry.space_group_name_H-M   'P 1'
#
loop_
_entity.id
_entity.type
_entity.pdbx_description
1 polymer ?
#
loop_
_entity_poly.entity_id
_entity_poly.type
_entity_poly.pdbx_seq_one_letter_code
_entity_poly.pdbx_strand_id
1 'polypeptide(L)'
;ALNAGEFEELDADSGDIMTITADAGIKVGIFSKTFANDGPNFGDPAFSFLVAQPLFASDYTYSTVQLPNGNDFNNKLTLTIKDSDKDGLRLDEVAFNTTWETLPGSDYVTGWLYVSPGTHNVYHVDPSKTFMALATGTEQYNSYAFASGMRLTQINRPCVPSSPREGDILDNDCDGQIDEELENGIGRHYTEIHSSN
;
A
#
# COMPACT_ATOMS: atom_id res chain seq x y z
N ALA A 1 -6.48 11.73 -21.72
CA ALA A 1 -5.09 11.29 -21.77
C ALA A 1 -4.24 12.45 -21.30
N LEU A 2 -3.55 12.28 -20.17
CA LEU A 2 -2.67 13.30 -19.59
C LEU A 2 -1.28 13.17 -20.21
N ASN A 3 -0.64 14.31 -20.49
CA ASN A 3 0.76 14.38 -20.88
C ASN A 3 1.69 14.38 -19.65
N ALA A 4 2.98 14.16 -19.87
CA ALA A 4 3.97 14.23 -18.80
C ALA A 4 3.96 15.61 -18.12
N GLY A 5 3.77 15.64 -16.80
CA GLY A 5 3.70 16.86 -15.99
C GLY A 5 2.29 17.44 -15.83
N GLU A 6 1.29 16.89 -16.51
CA GLU A 6 -0.12 17.20 -16.25
C GLU A 6 -0.63 16.38 -15.06
N PHE A 7 -1.66 16.89 -14.40
CA PHE A 7 -2.37 16.21 -13.31
C PHE A 7 -3.87 16.33 -13.52
N GLU A 8 -4.60 15.38 -12.94
CA GLU A 8 -6.06 15.37 -12.86
C GLU A 8 -6.43 15.18 -11.39
N GLU A 9 -7.38 15.97 -10.92
CA GLU A 9 -7.96 15.84 -9.58
C GLU A 9 -9.26 15.06 -9.70
N LEU A 10 -9.39 14.03 -8.88
CA LEU A 10 -10.58 13.19 -8.78
C LEU A 10 -11.16 13.34 -7.38
N ASP A 11 -12.41 13.78 -7.28
CA ASP A 11 -13.14 13.85 -6.03
C ASP A 11 -13.87 12.53 -5.77
N ALA A 12 -13.79 12.05 -4.53
CA ALA A 12 -14.48 10.87 -4.04
C ALA A 12 -15.17 11.19 -2.72
N ASP A 13 -16.39 10.68 -2.53
CA ASP A 13 -17.08 10.84 -1.26
C ASP A 13 -16.41 9.99 -0.17
N SER A 14 -16.69 10.32 1.09
CA SER A 14 -16.18 9.52 2.21
C SER A 14 -16.72 8.09 2.15
N GLY A 15 -15.82 7.12 2.01
CA GLY A 15 -16.17 5.70 1.86
C GLY A 15 -16.19 5.21 0.42
N ASP A 16 -16.04 6.09 -0.57
CA ASP A 16 -15.84 5.67 -1.94
C ASP A 16 -14.45 5.07 -2.13
N ILE A 17 -14.39 3.98 -2.88
CA ILE A 17 -13.15 3.32 -3.29
C ILE A 17 -12.93 3.61 -4.77
N MET A 18 -11.74 4.13 -5.09
CA MET A 18 -11.30 4.37 -6.45
C MET A 18 -10.13 3.46 -6.83
N THR A 19 -10.06 3.10 -8.10
CA THR A 19 -8.92 2.39 -8.68
C THR A 19 -8.42 3.19 -9.88
N ILE A 20 -7.12 3.47 -9.91
CA ILE A 20 -6.47 4.25 -10.96
C ILE A 20 -5.52 3.33 -11.72
N THR A 21 -5.75 3.20 -13.03
CA THR A 21 -4.90 2.44 -13.95
C THR A 21 -4.28 3.38 -14.97
N ALA A 22 -2.99 3.21 -15.27
CA ALA A 22 -2.30 3.95 -16.32
C ALA A 22 -1.39 3.03 -17.13
N ASP A 23 -1.19 3.38 -18.40
CA ASP A 23 -0.28 2.73 -19.35
C ASP A 23 1.14 3.34 -19.35
N ALA A 24 1.33 4.39 -18.54
CA ALA A 24 2.60 5.07 -18.32
C ALA A 24 2.82 5.33 -16.82
N GLY A 25 4.05 5.70 -16.46
CA GLY A 25 4.41 6.00 -15.08
C GLY A 25 3.64 7.22 -14.54
N ILE A 26 2.77 6.98 -13.56
CA ILE A 26 2.03 8.01 -12.84
C ILE A 26 2.47 8.09 -11.38
N LYS A 27 2.19 9.22 -10.72
CA LYS A 27 2.24 9.36 -9.27
C LYS A 27 0.84 9.69 -8.78
N VAL A 28 0.34 8.90 -7.84
CA VAL A 28 -0.97 9.13 -7.23
C VAL A 28 -0.76 9.74 -5.86
N GLY A 29 -1.35 10.91 -5.62
CA GLY A 29 -1.45 11.52 -4.31
C GLY A 29 -2.87 11.36 -3.78
N ILE A 30 -3.01 11.07 -2.49
CA ILE A 30 -4.29 11.20 -1.80
C ILE A 30 -4.27 12.51 -1.03
N PHE A 31 -5.41 13.19 -1.07
CA PHE A 31 -5.68 14.35 -0.26
C PHE A 31 -6.90 14.03 0.59
N SER A 32 -6.73 13.91 1.90
CA SER A 32 -7.83 13.65 2.82
C SER A 32 -8.22 14.92 3.56
N LYS A 33 -9.52 15.22 3.54
CA LYS A 33 -10.12 16.24 4.41
C LYS A 33 -9.96 15.83 5.87
N THR A 34 -9.77 16.80 6.76
CA THR A 34 -9.76 16.55 8.20
C THR A 34 -11.17 16.36 8.73
N PHE A 35 -11.30 15.52 9.76
CA PHE A 35 -12.49 15.39 10.63
C PHE A 35 -13.85 15.42 9.90
N ALA A 36 -14.94 15.74 10.61
CA ALA A 36 -16.31 15.55 10.14
C ALA A 36 -16.84 16.63 9.18
N ASN A 37 -16.23 17.83 9.15
CA ASN A 37 -16.70 18.95 8.33
C ASN A 37 -15.52 19.76 7.79
N ASP A 38 -15.71 20.39 6.63
CA ASP A 38 -14.77 21.38 6.11
C ASP A 38 -14.71 22.64 7.01
N GLY A 39 -13.65 23.44 6.85
CA GLY A 39 -13.35 24.59 7.71
C GLY A 39 -14.42 25.68 7.80
N PRO A 40 -14.21 26.71 8.66
CA PRO A 40 -12.93 27.12 9.23
C PRO A 40 -12.60 26.58 10.63
N ASN A 41 -13.54 25.88 11.28
CA ASN A 41 -13.38 25.42 12.67
C ASN A 41 -12.91 23.96 12.79
N PHE A 42 -12.54 23.39 11.65
CA PHE A 42 -11.98 22.06 11.43
C PHE A 42 -11.03 22.23 10.23
N GLY A 43 -9.97 21.45 10.10
CA GLY A 43 -9.35 21.29 8.77
C GLY A 43 -7.96 21.86 8.56
N ASP A 44 -6.93 21.10 8.94
CA ASP A 44 -5.80 20.92 8.03
C ASP A 44 -6.01 19.63 7.22
N PRO A 45 -5.84 19.65 5.90
CA PRO A 45 -5.86 18.44 5.11
C PRO A 45 -4.56 17.66 5.32
N ALA A 46 -4.63 16.35 5.13
CA ALA A 46 -3.44 15.52 5.03
C ALA A 46 -3.22 15.11 3.57
N PHE A 47 -1.95 15.05 3.18
CA PHE A 47 -1.54 14.63 1.85
C PHE A 47 -0.52 13.49 1.96
N SER A 48 -0.68 12.46 1.13
CA SER A 48 0.32 11.41 0.99
C SER A 48 0.41 10.90 -0.44
N PHE A 49 1.59 10.46 -0.86
CA PHE A 49 1.71 9.67 -2.08
C PHE A 49 1.34 8.21 -1.80
N LEU A 50 0.58 7.61 -2.70
CA LEU A 50 0.40 6.16 -2.69
C LEU A 50 1.66 5.48 -3.23
N VAL A 51 1.95 4.32 -2.66
CA VAL A 51 3.02 3.45 -3.14
C VAL A 51 2.50 2.71 -4.36
N ALA A 52 3.31 2.62 -5.41
CA ALA A 52 2.98 1.79 -6.57
C ALA A 52 3.09 0.30 -6.20
N GLN A 53 2.23 -0.55 -6.76
CA GLN A 53 2.22 -2.00 -6.49
C GLN A 53 3.61 -2.67 -6.54
N PRO A 54 4.49 -2.40 -7.53
CA PRO A 54 5.81 -3.04 -7.59
C PRO A 54 6.75 -2.67 -6.43
N LEU A 55 6.41 -1.63 -5.64
CA LEU A 55 7.19 -1.17 -4.48
C LEU A 55 6.61 -1.65 -3.15
N PHE A 56 5.57 -2.47 -3.15
CA PHE A 56 5.06 -3.07 -1.93
C PHE A 56 6.14 -3.97 -1.30
N ALA A 57 6.23 -3.93 0.02
CA ALA A 57 7.02 -4.83 0.83
C ALA A 57 6.10 -5.76 1.64
N SER A 58 6.67 -6.79 2.25
CA SER A 58 5.99 -7.73 3.13
C SER A 58 6.07 -7.33 4.62
N ASP A 59 6.82 -6.28 4.97
CA ASP A 59 6.91 -5.75 6.32
C ASP A 59 7.18 -4.24 6.35
N TYR A 60 6.65 -3.58 7.38
CA TYR A 60 6.88 -2.17 7.66
C TYR A 60 6.95 -1.92 9.17
N THR A 61 7.86 -1.03 9.58
CA THR A 61 7.88 -0.47 10.94
C THR A 61 7.65 1.03 10.84
N TYR A 62 6.65 1.54 11.54
CA TYR A 62 6.31 2.96 11.53
C TYR A 62 5.92 3.44 12.93
N SER A 63 5.88 4.75 13.12
CA SER A 63 5.46 5.37 14.38
C SER A 63 4.31 6.34 14.13
N THR A 64 3.31 6.32 14.99
CA THR A 64 2.24 7.33 14.99
C THR A 64 2.82 8.70 15.34
N VAL A 65 2.16 9.76 14.88
CA VAL A 65 2.52 11.14 15.22
C VAL A 65 1.70 11.60 16.43
N GLN A 66 2.25 12.53 17.21
CA GLN A 66 1.53 13.21 18.29
C GLN A 66 1.29 14.67 17.94
N LEU A 67 0.21 15.22 18.48
CA LEU A 67 -0.09 16.64 18.36
C LEU A 67 0.98 17.47 19.08
N PRO A 68 1.18 18.74 18.71
CA PRO A 68 2.15 19.62 19.39
C PRO A 68 1.92 19.78 20.90
N ASN A 69 0.69 19.54 21.38
CA ASN A 69 0.33 19.59 22.79
C ASN A 69 0.54 18.25 23.53
N GLY A 70 1.06 17.22 22.86
CA GLY A 70 1.31 15.88 23.41
C GLY A 70 0.11 14.95 23.43
N ASN A 71 -1.06 15.39 22.93
CA ASN A 71 -2.21 14.50 22.75
C ASN A 71 -2.03 13.65 21.49
N ASP A 72 -2.76 12.55 21.43
CA ASP A 72 -2.72 11.64 20.29
C ASP A 72 -3.78 11.99 19.24
N PHE A 73 -3.53 11.62 17.99
CA PHE A 73 -4.54 11.63 16.95
C PHE A 73 -5.42 10.38 17.05
N ASN A 74 -6.56 10.40 16.36
CA ASN A 74 -7.26 9.16 16.01
C ASN A 74 -6.49 8.45 14.89
N ASN A 75 -5.43 7.72 15.27
CA ASN A 75 -4.52 7.06 14.34
C ASN A 75 -5.20 5.87 13.65
N LYS A 76 -5.05 5.77 12.34
CA LYS A 76 -5.51 4.65 11.53
C LYS A 76 -4.39 4.09 10.68
N LEU A 77 -4.35 2.77 10.56
CA LEU A 77 -3.53 2.07 9.60
C LEU A 77 -4.44 1.44 8.54
N THR A 78 -4.26 1.85 7.29
CA THR A 78 -4.96 1.28 6.13
C THR A 78 -3.99 0.38 5.36
N LEU A 79 -4.42 -0.83 5.05
CA LEU A 79 -3.66 -1.80 4.27
C LEU A 79 -4.38 -2.14 2.97
N THR A 80 -3.61 -2.41 1.92
CA THR A 80 -4.11 -2.93 0.64
C THR A 80 -3.28 -4.14 0.21
N ILE A 81 -3.93 -5.27 -0.02
CA ILE A 81 -3.28 -6.57 -0.33
C ILE A 81 -4.15 -7.37 -1.30
N LYS A 82 -3.57 -8.33 -2.03
CA LYS A 82 -4.34 -9.31 -2.81
C LYS A 82 -5.29 -10.08 -1.88
N ASP A 83 -6.53 -10.30 -2.31
CA ASP A 83 -7.58 -10.92 -1.48
C ASP A 83 -7.17 -12.33 -0.99
N SER A 84 -6.50 -13.09 -1.85
CA SER A 84 -5.99 -14.44 -1.54
C SER A 84 -4.91 -14.47 -0.47
N ASP A 85 -4.28 -13.33 -0.17
CA ASP A 85 -3.09 -13.25 0.67
C ASP A 85 -3.37 -12.52 2.02
N LYS A 86 -4.59 -12.05 2.28
CA LYS A 86 -4.87 -11.19 3.47
C LYS A 86 -4.74 -11.89 4.83
N ASP A 87 -4.95 -13.21 4.89
CA ASP A 87 -5.06 -13.95 6.16
C ASP A 87 -3.73 -14.03 6.95
N GLY A 88 -2.60 -13.83 6.28
CA GLY A 88 -1.29 -13.82 6.91
C GLY A 88 -0.86 -12.46 7.47
N LEU A 89 -1.65 -11.40 7.31
CA LEU A 89 -1.31 -10.08 7.85
C LEU A 89 -1.32 -10.04 9.38
N ARG A 90 -0.32 -9.35 9.94
CA ARG A 90 -0.13 -9.13 11.37
C ARG A 90 0.13 -7.66 11.67
N LEU A 91 -0.43 -7.18 12.77
CA LEU A 91 -0.08 -5.92 13.42
C LEU A 91 0.33 -6.25 14.86
N ASP A 92 1.58 -5.96 15.20
CA ASP A 92 2.18 -6.26 16.51
C ASP A 92 1.93 -7.71 16.95
N GLU A 93 2.30 -8.65 16.07
CA GLU A 93 2.16 -10.11 16.26
C GLU A 93 0.72 -10.64 16.25
N VAL A 94 -0.30 -9.78 16.23
CA VAL A 94 -1.72 -10.15 16.22
C VAL A 94 -2.28 -10.10 14.79
N ALA A 95 -3.22 -10.97 14.45
CA ALA A 95 -3.89 -10.95 13.15
C ALA A 95 -4.52 -9.58 12.84
N PHE A 96 -4.32 -9.09 11.62
CA PHE A 96 -4.92 -7.84 11.16
C PHE A 96 -6.43 -8.03 10.91
N ASN A 97 -7.22 -7.89 11.96
CA ASN A 97 -8.65 -8.22 11.94
C ASN A 97 -9.51 -6.99 11.63
N THR A 98 -9.80 -6.77 10.35
CA THR A 98 -10.64 -5.67 9.86
C THR A 98 -11.80 -6.19 8.99
N THR A 99 -12.72 -5.28 8.63
CA THR A 99 -13.65 -5.53 7.53
C THR A 99 -12.95 -5.19 6.22
N TRP A 100 -12.87 -6.16 5.32
CA TRP A 100 -12.23 -6.01 4.02
C TRP A 100 -13.23 -5.56 2.97
N GLU A 101 -12.82 -4.60 2.14
CA GLU A 101 -13.58 -4.11 1.01
C GLU A 101 -12.81 -4.37 -0.29
N THR A 102 -13.48 -4.90 -1.31
CA THR A 102 -12.87 -5.20 -2.60
C THR A 102 -12.57 -3.92 -3.37
N LEU A 103 -11.36 -3.81 -3.94
CA LEU A 103 -11.00 -2.73 -4.85
C LEU A 103 -11.56 -3.00 -6.25
N PRO A 104 -12.48 -2.17 -6.78
CA PRO A 104 -13.14 -2.43 -8.05
C PRO A 104 -12.16 -2.59 -9.22
N GLY A 105 -12.32 -3.66 -10.00
CA GLY A 105 -11.49 -3.91 -11.18
C GLY A 105 -10.10 -4.48 -10.86
N SER A 106 -9.88 -4.98 -9.65
CA SER A 106 -8.64 -5.65 -9.25
C SER A 106 -8.92 -6.84 -8.31
N ASP A 107 -7.91 -7.67 -8.08
CA ASP A 107 -7.96 -8.77 -7.11
C ASP A 107 -7.49 -8.33 -5.69
N TYR A 108 -7.42 -7.02 -5.46
CA TYR A 108 -6.99 -6.44 -4.19
C TYR A 108 -8.19 -6.13 -3.28
N VAL A 109 -7.93 -6.17 -1.98
CA VAL A 109 -8.82 -5.69 -0.93
C VAL A 109 -8.12 -4.62 -0.12
N THR A 110 -8.91 -3.71 0.44
CA THR A 110 -8.45 -2.70 1.39
C THR A 110 -9.19 -2.84 2.71
N GLY A 111 -8.52 -2.48 3.80
CA GLY A 111 -9.09 -2.53 5.13
C GLY A 111 -8.26 -1.70 6.10
N TRP A 112 -8.87 -1.29 7.21
CA TRP A 112 -8.22 -0.36 8.13
C TRP A 112 -8.56 -0.65 9.59
N LEU A 113 -7.69 -0.21 10.50
CA LEU A 113 -7.89 -0.29 11.95
C LEU A 113 -7.44 1.00 12.63
N TYR A 114 -8.07 1.32 13.76
CA TYR A 114 -7.49 2.26 14.70
C TYR A 114 -6.28 1.62 15.39
N VAL A 115 -5.22 2.39 15.56
CA VAL A 115 -3.99 1.95 16.23
C VAL A 115 -3.70 2.84 17.43
N SER A 116 -3.12 2.25 18.48
CA SER A 116 -2.68 3.02 19.65
C SER A 116 -1.53 3.96 19.27
N PRO A 117 -1.22 4.97 20.09
CA PRO A 117 0.00 5.75 19.90
C PRO A 117 1.23 4.89 20.15
N GLY A 118 2.25 5.00 19.29
CA GLY A 118 3.52 4.31 19.45
C GLY A 118 4.16 3.87 18.14
N THR A 119 5.16 3.01 18.27
CA THR A 119 5.78 2.30 17.15
C THR A 119 5.09 0.98 16.94
N HIS A 120 4.79 0.68 15.69
CA HIS A 120 4.06 -0.51 15.28
C HIS A 120 4.81 -1.25 14.20
N ASN A 121 4.70 -2.58 14.24
CA ASN A 121 5.20 -3.44 13.19
C ASN A 121 4.00 -4.11 12.48
N VAL A 122 3.92 -3.93 11.17
CA VAL A 122 2.91 -4.57 10.33
C VAL A 122 3.62 -5.41 9.28
N TYR A 123 3.23 -6.67 9.14
CA TYR A 123 3.92 -7.61 8.28
C TYR A 123 3.00 -8.74 7.84
N HIS A 124 3.41 -9.46 6.81
CA HIS A 124 2.80 -10.73 6.42
C HIS A 124 3.66 -11.90 6.90
N VAL A 125 3.06 -12.97 7.42
CA VAL A 125 3.80 -14.14 7.93
C VAL A 125 4.56 -14.92 6.83
N ASP A 126 4.12 -14.79 5.60
CA ASP A 126 4.81 -15.26 4.40
C ASP A 126 5.46 -14.05 3.69
N PRO A 127 6.80 -13.97 3.62
CA PRO A 127 7.51 -12.80 3.11
C PRO A 127 7.36 -12.60 1.59
N SER A 128 6.82 -13.60 0.87
CA SER A 128 6.44 -13.45 -0.55
C SER A 128 5.22 -12.58 -0.76
N LYS A 129 4.41 -12.34 0.28
CA LYS A 129 3.14 -11.62 0.14
C LYS A 129 3.35 -10.17 0.50
N THR A 130 3.20 -9.31 -0.50
CA THR A 130 3.46 -7.88 -0.38
C THR A 130 2.15 -7.10 -0.28
N PHE A 131 2.19 -5.95 0.39
CA PHE A 131 1.02 -5.10 0.57
C PHE A 131 1.42 -3.62 0.71
N MET A 132 0.48 -2.70 0.49
CA MET A 132 0.66 -1.30 0.85
C MET A 132 0.23 -1.07 2.30
N ALA A 133 0.93 -0.18 3.00
CA ALA A 133 0.50 0.34 4.28
C ALA A 133 0.52 1.88 4.29
N LEU A 134 -0.59 2.48 4.70
CA LEU A 134 -0.76 3.93 4.82
C LEU A 134 -1.16 4.28 6.25
N ALA A 135 -0.31 5.05 6.92
CA ALA A 135 -0.61 5.61 8.24
C ALA A 135 -1.31 6.96 8.07
N THR A 136 -2.48 7.10 8.71
CA THR A 136 -3.22 8.35 8.76
C THR A 136 -3.61 8.67 10.20
N GLY A 137 -3.86 9.94 10.49
CA GLY A 137 -4.39 10.37 11.77
C GLY A 137 -5.19 11.64 11.62
N THR A 138 -6.30 11.71 12.35
CA THR A 138 -7.20 12.88 12.30
C THR A 138 -7.56 13.33 13.70
N GLU A 139 -7.56 14.63 13.92
CA GLU A 139 -8.10 15.30 15.09
C GLU A 139 -8.80 16.60 14.66
N GLN A 140 -9.52 17.29 15.56
CA GLN A 140 -10.37 18.43 15.21
C GLN A 140 -9.70 19.45 14.27
N TYR A 141 -8.42 19.76 14.50
CA TYR A 141 -7.68 20.79 13.76
C TYR A 141 -6.40 20.31 13.08
N ASN A 142 -6.05 19.03 13.25
CA ASN A 142 -4.78 18.50 12.79
C ASN A 142 -5.00 17.15 12.10
N SER A 143 -4.22 16.86 11.06
CA SER A 143 -4.18 15.55 10.43
C SER A 143 -2.82 15.25 9.84
N TYR A 144 -2.55 13.96 9.65
CA TYR A 144 -1.36 13.50 8.96
C TYR A 144 -1.68 12.31 8.07
N ALA A 145 -0.88 12.12 7.02
CA ALA A 145 -0.89 10.94 6.18
C ALA A 145 0.51 10.67 5.62
N PHE A 146 1.00 9.45 5.72
CA PHE A 146 2.24 9.02 5.10
C PHE A 146 2.22 7.51 4.83
N ALA A 147 2.87 7.07 3.75
CA ALA A 147 3.12 5.66 3.52
C ALA A 147 4.01 5.11 4.64
N SER A 148 3.61 4.00 5.26
CA SER A 148 4.38 3.39 6.37
C SER A 148 5.74 2.84 5.89
N GLY A 149 5.90 2.66 4.58
CA GLY A 149 7.16 2.35 3.93
C GLY A 149 6.95 1.99 2.46
N MET A 150 8.04 1.65 1.78
CA MET A 150 8.06 1.11 0.42
C MET A 150 9.43 0.47 0.16
N ARG A 151 9.50 -0.47 -0.78
CA ARG A 151 10.80 -0.92 -1.33
C ARG A 151 11.48 0.24 -2.06
N LEU A 152 12.80 0.34 -1.94
CA LEU A 152 13.60 1.37 -2.64
C LEU A 152 14.36 0.73 -3.80
N THR A 153 13.60 0.39 -4.85
CA THR A 153 14.11 -0.29 -6.05
C THR A 153 13.66 0.42 -7.33
N GLN A 154 14.32 0.08 -8.44
CA GLN A 154 14.04 0.66 -9.74
C GLN A 154 12.86 -0.06 -10.42
N ILE A 155 11.73 0.63 -10.58
CA ILE A 155 10.46 0.06 -11.07
C ILE A 155 10.13 0.32 -12.55
N ASN A 156 11.13 0.64 -13.38
CA ASN A 156 10.95 0.90 -14.83
C ASN A 156 12.14 0.42 -15.66
N ARG A 157 12.75 -0.70 -15.26
CA ARG A 157 13.80 -1.36 -16.05
C ARG A 157 13.18 -2.49 -16.87
N PRO A 158 13.72 -2.82 -18.05
CA PRO A 158 13.33 -4.04 -18.76
C PRO A 158 13.48 -5.24 -17.82
N CYS A 159 12.40 -5.99 -17.61
CA CYS A 159 12.48 -7.22 -16.85
C CYS A 159 13.19 -8.29 -17.69
N VAL A 160 14.16 -8.96 -17.07
CA VAL A 160 14.91 -10.06 -17.67
C VAL A 160 14.76 -11.25 -16.73
N PRO A 161 14.08 -12.34 -17.15
CA PRO A 161 13.88 -13.49 -16.30
C PRO A 161 15.21 -14.03 -15.77
N SER A 162 15.24 -14.30 -14.47
CA SER A 162 16.44 -14.80 -13.78
C SER A 162 16.06 -15.85 -12.74
N SER A 163 17.04 -16.50 -12.13
CA SER A 163 16.76 -17.47 -11.07
C SER A 163 16.22 -16.74 -9.84
N PRO A 164 15.09 -17.19 -9.26
CA PRO A 164 14.52 -16.57 -8.05
C PRO A 164 15.53 -16.48 -6.92
N ARG A 165 15.63 -15.31 -6.28
CA ARG A 165 16.51 -15.13 -5.13
C ARG A 165 15.89 -14.16 -4.12
N GLU A 166 15.67 -14.67 -2.92
CA GLU A 166 15.15 -13.87 -1.80
C GLU A 166 16.07 -12.69 -1.47
N GLY A 167 15.46 -11.51 -1.32
CA GLY A 167 16.10 -10.26 -0.94
C GLY A 167 16.97 -9.63 -2.03
N ASP A 168 16.86 -10.07 -3.30
CA ASP A 168 17.68 -9.54 -4.39
C ASP A 168 17.13 -8.24 -5.01
N ILE A 169 15.89 -7.87 -4.62
CA ILE A 169 15.21 -6.64 -5.02
C ILE A 169 14.95 -6.58 -6.54
N LEU A 170 14.85 -7.74 -7.19
CA LEU A 170 14.53 -7.91 -8.60
C LEU A 170 13.15 -8.56 -8.78
N ASP A 171 12.58 -8.34 -9.97
CA ASP A 171 11.42 -9.08 -10.46
C ASP A 171 12.02 -10.22 -11.31
N ASN A 172 12.22 -11.42 -10.72
CA ASN A 172 12.92 -12.51 -11.41
C ASN A 172 12.00 -13.24 -12.40
N ASP A 173 10.68 -13.16 -12.25
CA ASP A 173 9.68 -13.87 -13.08
C ASP A 173 8.87 -12.98 -14.03
N CYS A 174 9.06 -11.66 -13.96
CA CYS A 174 8.46 -10.62 -14.78
C CYS A 174 6.94 -10.46 -14.62
N ASP A 175 6.42 -10.70 -13.42
CA ASP A 175 5.01 -10.49 -13.09
C ASP A 175 4.68 -9.04 -12.64
N GLY A 176 5.71 -8.19 -12.51
CA GLY A 176 5.59 -6.80 -12.11
C GLY A 176 5.58 -6.58 -10.59
N GLN A 177 5.76 -7.63 -9.80
CA GLN A 177 6.13 -7.56 -8.40
C GLN A 177 7.65 -7.70 -8.30
N ILE A 178 8.23 -7.18 -7.22
CA ILE A 178 9.67 -7.24 -7.02
C ILE A 178 9.89 -7.97 -5.72
N ASP A 179 10.80 -8.94 -5.69
CA ASP A 179 11.29 -9.60 -4.49
C ASP A 179 10.15 -10.27 -3.69
N GLU A 180 9.22 -10.88 -4.40
CA GLU A 180 8.13 -11.72 -3.89
C GLU A 180 8.50 -13.21 -3.89
N GLU A 181 9.67 -13.58 -4.39
CA GLU A 181 10.03 -14.98 -4.57
C GLU A 181 10.66 -15.62 -3.33
N LEU A 182 10.26 -16.87 -3.06
CA LEU A 182 10.93 -17.72 -2.08
C LEU A 182 11.95 -18.62 -2.78
N GLU A 183 13.10 -18.86 -2.16
CA GLU A 183 14.12 -19.85 -2.61
C GLU A 183 13.64 -21.30 -2.34
N ASN A 184 12.36 -21.60 -2.60
CA ASN A 184 11.74 -22.91 -2.40
C ASN A 184 11.17 -23.53 -3.70
N GLY A 185 11.30 -22.82 -4.84
CA GLY A 185 10.84 -23.30 -6.15
C GLY A 185 9.33 -23.19 -6.39
N ILE A 186 8.56 -22.54 -5.51
CA ILE A 186 7.09 -22.44 -5.58
C ILE A 186 6.62 -21.13 -6.26
N GLY A 187 7.52 -20.17 -6.51
CA GLY A 187 7.22 -18.92 -7.25
C GLY A 187 7.29 -19.02 -8.78
N ARG A 188 7.27 -20.22 -9.38
CA ARG A 188 7.29 -20.32 -10.85
C ARG A 188 5.86 -20.16 -11.38
N HIS A 189 5.51 -18.98 -11.88
CA HIS A 189 4.42 -18.92 -12.85
C HIS A 189 4.78 -19.86 -14.02
N TYR A 190 4.00 -20.93 -14.16
CA TYR A 190 4.14 -21.95 -15.19
C TYR A 190 4.05 -21.29 -16.57
N THR A 191 5.17 -21.20 -17.28
CA THR A 191 5.14 -21.11 -18.74
C THR A 191 4.89 -22.51 -19.27
N GLU A 192 3.63 -22.87 -19.53
CA GLU A 192 3.33 -23.98 -20.42
C GLU A 192 3.86 -23.64 -21.81
N ILE A 193 5.04 -24.15 -22.14
CA ILE A 193 5.49 -24.22 -23.53
C ILE A 193 4.60 -25.26 -24.21
N HIS A 194 3.52 -24.82 -24.85
CA HIS A 194 2.86 -25.61 -25.88
C HIS A 194 3.84 -25.76 -27.05
N SER A 195 4.63 -26.84 -27.05
CA SER A 195 5.26 -27.33 -28.27
C SER A 195 4.20 -28.06 -29.08
N SER A 196 3.55 -27.36 -30.01
CA SER A 196 2.88 -28.03 -31.13
C SER A 196 3.96 -28.64 -32.03
N ASN A 197 4.00 -29.97 -32.07
CA ASN A 197 4.60 -30.72 -33.19
C ASN A 197 3.77 -30.53 -34.45
#